data_AF-A0AAV0W1C6-F1
#
_entry.id   AF-A0AAV0W1C6-F1
#
_cell.length_a   1.000
_cell.length_b   1.000
_cell.length_c   1.000
_cell.angle_alpha   90.00
_cell.angle_beta   90.00
_cell.angle_gamma   90.00
#
_symmetry.space_group_name_H-M   'P 1'
#
loop_
_entity.id
_entity.type
_entity.pdbx_description
1 polymer ?
#
loop_
_entity_poly.entity_id
_entity_poly.type
_entity_poly.pdbx_seq_one_letter_code
_entity_poly.pdbx_strand_id
1 'polypeptide(L)'
;MKKRFELIELNYLLSVSTILDPRFKNIHFKDSVALSKHLRFINSSINGMVSLPAEEDYHSTDSVSTSESGTIDLWGHHKQLAQKSLKKYVDKTNIGNQKHLGPELTMYLSTPVSSLKTDPLISWEELKPLYPFIYNLALKYLSGVCTSVPSERLFSCASNTISKTRNRLCGKSASKLIFLNNLDDQFGP
;
A
#
# COMPACT_ATOMS: atom_id res chain seq x y z
N MET A 1 19.62 19.18 -5.13
CA MET A 1 18.32 18.77 -4.52
C MET A 1 18.22 17.26 -4.63
N LYS A 2 18.26 16.50 -3.50
CA LYS A 2 17.85 15.08 -3.50
C LYS A 2 16.47 15.04 -4.17
N LYS A 3 16.32 14.36 -5.32
CA LYS A 3 14.98 14.09 -5.86
C LYS A 3 14.30 13.28 -4.77
N ARG A 4 13.19 13.81 -4.27
CA ARG A 4 12.50 13.39 -3.05
C ARG A 4 12.11 11.90 -2.97
N PHE A 5 12.36 11.11 -4.03
CA PHE A 5 11.75 9.81 -4.27
C PHE A 5 12.69 8.72 -4.85
N GLU A 6 14.02 8.87 -4.83
CA GLU A 6 14.91 7.82 -5.39
C GLU A 6 15.05 6.57 -4.49
N LEU A 7 15.00 6.74 -3.17
CA LEU A 7 15.06 5.63 -2.19
C LEU A 7 13.67 5.06 -1.86
N ILE A 8 12.69 5.34 -2.71
CA ILE A 8 11.29 5.01 -2.44
C ILE A 8 11.05 3.51 -2.39
N GLU A 9 11.82 2.73 -3.17
CA GLU A 9 11.80 1.27 -3.19
C GLU A 9 12.39 0.64 -1.92
N LEU A 10 13.09 1.42 -1.08
CA LEU A 10 13.56 0.97 0.24
C LEU A 10 12.52 1.21 1.33
N ASN A 11 11.55 2.11 1.10
CA ASN A 11 10.48 2.31 2.05
C ASN A 11 9.60 1.07 2.05
N TYR A 12 9.68 0.35 3.16
CA TYR A 12 9.01 -0.91 3.35
C TYR A 12 7.48 -0.81 3.19
N LEU A 13 6.85 0.15 3.88
CA LEU A 13 5.40 0.33 3.85
C LEU A 13 4.92 0.60 2.42
N LEU A 14 5.56 1.56 1.75
CA LEU A 14 5.17 1.93 0.40
C LEU A 14 5.44 0.82 -0.62
N SER A 15 6.56 0.12 -0.50
CA SER A 15 6.93 -0.96 -1.42
C SER A 15 5.98 -2.15 -1.29
N VAL A 16 5.66 -2.56 -0.06
CA VAL A 16 4.71 -3.64 0.18
C VAL A 16 3.29 -3.25 -0.27
N SER A 17 2.81 -2.05 0.07
CA SER A 17 1.51 -1.56 -0.42
C SER A 17 1.46 -1.50 -1.95
N THR A 18 2.55 -1.07 -2.62
CA THR A 18 2.61 -1.02 -4.09
C THR A 18 2.57 -2.41 -4.72
N ILE A 19 3.32 -3.38 -4.16
CA ILE A 19 3.32 -4.77 -4.63
C ILE A 19 1.93 -5.40 -4.48
N LEU A 20 1.22 -5.09 -3.38
CA LEU A 20 -0.12 -5.59 -3.09
C LEU A 20 -1.23 -4.82 -3.81
N ASP A 21 -0.95 -3.69 -4.45
CA ASP A 21 -1.95 -2.97 -5.24
C ASP A 21 -2.07 -3.63 -6.63
N PRO A 22 -3.24 -4.19 -7.00
CA PRO A 22 -3.43 -4.86 -8.29
C PRO A 22 -3.13 -3.98 -9.50
N ARG A 23 -3.19 -2.65 -9.33
CA ARG A 23 -2.94 -1.65 -10.38
C ARG A 23 -1.45 -1.42 -10.63
N PHE A 24 -0.58 -1.70 -9.65
CA PHE A 24 0.84 -1.38 -9.72
C PHE A 24 1.73 -2.62 -9.66
N LYS A 25 1.46 -3.56 -8.74
CA LYS A 25 2.28 -4.76 -8.52
C LYS A 25 3.77 -4.44 -8.49
N ASN A 26 4.59 -5.18 -9.23
CA ASN A 26 6.04 -4.98 -9.30
C ASN A 26 6.50 -4.22 -10.56
N ILE A 27 5.60 -3.63 -11.37
CA ILE A 27 5.98 -3.12 -12.69
C ILE A 27 6.87 -1.87 -12.65
N HIS A 28 6.89 -1.15 -11.52
CA HIS A 28 7.65 0.08 -11.33
C HIS A 28 9.00 -0.10 -10.64
N PHE A 29 9.27 -1.30 -10.08
CA PHE A 29 10.51 -1.57 -9.36
C PHE A 29 11.68 -1.68 -10.33
N LYS A 30 12.75 -0.93 -10.03
CA LYS A 30 14.01 -0.96 -10.78
C LYS A 30 15.07 -1.74 -10.02
N ASP A 31 15.08 -1.66 -8.69
CA ASP A 31 16.00 -2.40 -7.85
C ASP A 31 15.46 -3.81 -7.58
N SER A 32 16.05 -4.78 -8.29
CA SER A 32 15.73 -6.19 -8.11
C SER A 32 16.06 -6.71 -6.71
N VAL A 33 17.06 -6.13 -6.02
CA VAL A 33 17.46 -6.54 -4.67
C VAL A 33 16.41 -6.08 -3.68
N ALA A 34 16.04 -4.80 -3.70
CA ALA A 34 14.96 -4.26 -2.86
C ALA A 34 13.64 -5.02 -3.09
N LEU A 35 13.26 -5.23 -4.36
CA LEU A 35 12.07 -6.01 -4.71
C LEU A 35 12.14 -7.44 -4.14
N SER A 36 13.27 -8.13 -4.26
CA SER A 36 13.42 -9.49 -3.74
C SER A 36 13.25 -9.57 -2.22
N LYS A 37 13.74 -8.56 -1.49
CA LYS A 37 13.60 -8.44 -0.03
C LYS A 37 12.12 -8.31 0.35
N HIS A 38 11.38 -7.42 -0.31
CA HIS A 38 9.95 -7.22 -0.05
C HIS A 38 9.12 -8.44 -0.44
N LEU A 39 9.43 -9.09 -1.56
CA LEU A 39 8.77 -10.33 -1.98
C LEU A 39 9.00 -11.48 -0.99
N ARG A 40 10.22 -11.61 -0.46
CA ARG A 40 10.52 -12.57 0.62
C ARG A 40 9.72 -12.27 1.88
N PHE A 41 9.63 -11.00 2.27
CA PHE A 41 8.83 -10.58 3.41
C PHE A 41 7.35 -10.95 3.22
N ILE A 42 6.75 -10.62 2.06
CA ILE A 42 5.35 -10.93 1.76
C ILE A 42 5.12 -12.43 1.81
N ASN A 43 6.01 -13.22 1.19
CA ASN A 43 5.94 -14.67 1.21
C ASN A 43 6.05 -15.23 2.64
N SER A 44 6.97 -14.69 3.45
CA SER A 44 7.11 -15.06 4.85
C SER A 44 5.89 -14.66 5.67
N SER A 45 5.23 -13.55 5.36
CA SER A 45 4.00 -13.11 6.05
C SER A 45 2.80 -13.99 5.70
N ILE A 46 2.69 -14.41 4.44
CA ILE A 46 1.69 -15.39 4.00
C ILE A 46 1.92 -16.73 4.71
N ASN A 47 3.17 -17.19 4.78
CA ASN A 47 3.53 -18.42 5.48
C ASN A 47 3.40 -18.27 7.01
N GLY A 48 3.67 -17.10 7.56
CA GLY A 48 3.53 -16.76 8.99
C GLY A 48 2.08 -16.49 9.39
N MET A 49 1.16 -16.26 8.47
CA MET A 49 -0.28 -16.36 8.78
C MET A 49 -0.70 -17.80 9.13
N VAL A 50 0.16 -18.80 8.87
CA VAL A 50 0.04 -20.17 9.37
C VAL A 50 0.64 -20.33 10.78
N SER A 51 1.40 -19.37 11.31
CA SER A 51 1.96 -19.36 12.68
C SER A 51 2.36 -17.94 13.14
N LEU A 52 1.66 -17.43 14.15
CA LEU A 52 1.66 -16.06 14.73
C LEU A 52 3.03 -15.33 14.83
N PRO A 53 3.06 -13.97 14.76
CA PRO A 53 4.19 -13.18 14.27
C PRO A 53 5.14 -12.64 15.35
N ALA A 54 6.40 -12.42 14.97
CA ALA A 54 7.39 -11.63 15.70
C ALA A 54 7.62 -10.26 15.00
N GLU A 55 7.71 -9.21 15.81
CA GLU A 55 7.89 -7.79 15.46
C GLU A 55 9.24 -7.52 14.78
N GLU A 56 9.32 -6.55 13.84
CA GLU A 56 10.60 -6.14 13.21
C GLU A 56 10.84 -4.61 13.20
N ASP A 57 12.11 -4.28 13.53
CA ASP A 57 12.76 -2.98 13.69
C ASP A 57 13.07 -2.25 12.38
N TYR A 58 13.04 -0.91 12.44
CA TYR A 58 13.39 0.01 11.35
C TYR A 58 14.84 0.51 11.45
N HIS A 59 15.66 0.31 10.41
CA HIS A 59 16.95 1.02 10.26
C HIS A 59 17.22 1.40 8.80
N SER A 60 17.50 2.69 8.55
CA SER A 60 17.90 3.28 7.26
C SER A 60 19.37 3.73 7.32
N THR A 61 20.15 3.50 6.25
CA THR A 61 21.51 4.06 6.07
C THR A 61 21.73 4.52 4.61
N ASP A 62 22.44 5.64 4.45
CA ASP A 62 22.55 6.50 3.26
C ASP A 62 23.85 6.20 2.48
N SER A 63 23.79 6.03 1.14
CA SER A 63 24.95 6.16 0.25
C SER A 63 24.59 6.34 -1.24
N VAL A 64 24.65 7.61 -1.67
CA VAL A 64 25.03 8.25 -2.96
C VAL A 64 25.09 7.43 -4.29
N SER A 65 24.36 7.88 -5.34
CA SER A 65 24.89 8.47 -6.62
C SER A 65 23.83 8.78 -7.73
N THR A 66 23.78 10.08 -8.12
CA THR A 66 23.61 10.86 -9.39
C THR A 66 22.58 10.64 -10.57
N SER A 67 21.88 11.75 -10.94
CA SER A 67 21.40 12.30 -12.29
C SER A 67 20.07 11.82 -12.94
N GLU A 68 19.18 12.58 -13.65
CA GLU A 68 18.90 14.02 -14.01
C GLU A 68 17.42 14.16 -14.55
N SER A 69 16.94 15.37 -14.88
CA SER A 69 15.51 15.81 -14.90
C SER A 69 14.91 16.06 -16.32
N GLY A 70 13.63 15.71 -16.52
CA GLY A 70 12.78 16.06 -17.69
C GLY A 70 11.29 16.04 -17.30
N THR A 71 10.40 16.69 -18.07
CA THR A 71 8.95 16.71 -17.80
C THR A 71 8.35 15.31 -18.03
N ILE A 72 8.17 14.56 -16.96
CA ILE A 72 7.79 13.14 -16.99
C ILE A 72 6.26 13.01 -17.01
N ASP A 73 5.69 12.53 -18.13
CA ASP A 73 4.32 11.99 -18.13
C ASP A 73 4.32 10.64 -17.41
N LEU A 74 4.07 10.70 -16.10
CA LEU A 74 4.09 9.55 -15.20
C LEU A 74 3.04 8.50 -15.60
N TRP A 75 1.87 8.94 -16.04
CA TRP A 75 0.76 8.05 -16.37
C TRP A 75 0.91 7.44 -17.76
N GLY A 76 1.50 8.17 -18.71
CA GLY A 76 1.93 7.61 -19.99
C GLY A 76 2.95 6.49 -19.79
N HIS A 77 3.97 6.72 -18.96
CA HIS A 77 4.96 5.71 -18.61
C HIS A 77 4.34 4.48 -17.92
N HIS A 78 3.41 4.68 -16.98
CA HIS A 78 2.68 3.58 -16.35
C HIS A 78 1.91 2.73 -17.38
N LYS A 79 1.16 3.37 -18.29
CA LYS A 79 0.39 2.65 -19.32
C LYS A 79 1.30 1.80 -20.20
N GLN A 80 2.47 2.31 -20.56
CA GLN A 80 3.47 1.58 -21.34
C GLN A 80 3.97 0.33 -20.60
N LEU A 81 4.27 0.45 -19.29
CA LEU A 81 4.69 -0.67 -18.47
C LEU A 81 3.58 -1.72 -18.30
N ALA A 82 2.35 -1.27 -18.06
CA ALA A 82 1.18 -2.14 -17.96
C ALA A 82 0.97 -2.93 -19.26
N GLN A 83 1.03 -2.28 -20.42
CA GLN A 83 0.94 -2.94 -21.72
C GLN A 83 2.06 -3.97 -21.93
N LYS A 84 3.30 -3.65 -21.53
CA LYS A 84 4.43 -4.58 -21.59
C LYS A 84 4.21 -5.81 -20.69
N SER A 85 3.65 -5.63 -19.49
CA SER A 85 3.28 -6.75 -18.61
C SER A 85 2.21 -7.65 -19.21
N LEU A 86 1.19 -7.05 -19.85
CA LEU A 86 0.11 -7.78 -20.50
C LEU A 86 0.62 -8.62 -21.68
N LYS A 87 1.47 -8.04 -22.54
CA LYS A 87 2.11 -8.79 -23.63
C LYS A 87 2.91 -9.98 -23.11
N LYS A 88 3.74 -9.79 -22.08
CA LYS A 88 4.48 -10.87 -21.41
C LYS A 88 3.58 -12.00 -20.88
N TYR A 89 2.42 -11.65 -20.34
CA TYR A 89 1.45 -12.63 -19.84
C TYR A 89 0.83 -13.44 -20.98
N VAL A 90 0.39 -12.78 -22.05
CA VAL A 90 -0.21 -13.43 -23.23
C VAL A 90 0.78 -14.38 -23.90
N ASP A 91 2.04 -13.96 -24.03
CA ASP A 91 3.10 -14.76 -24.66
C ASP A 91 3.58 -15.93 -23.76
N LYS A 92 3.13 -16.01 -22.49
CA LYS A 92 3.54 -17.02 -21.48
C LYS A 92 5.05 -17.19 -21.32
N THR A 93 5.85 -16.22 -21.76
CA THR A 93 7.32 -16.33 -21.88
C THR A 93 8.06 -16.26 -20.54
N ASN A 94 7.37 -16.08 -19.41
CA ASN A 94 8.01 -15.67 -18.16
C ASN A 94 7.54 -16.43 -16.91
N ILE A 95 7.58 -17.77 -16.97
CA ILE A 95 7.39 -18.65 -15.81
C ILE A 95 8.71 -18.83 -15.00
N GLY A 96 9.81 -18.16 -15.41
CA GLY A 96 11.17 -18.55 -15.01
C GLY A 96 11.76 -17.96 -13.72
N ASN A 97 11.31 -16.79 -13.24
CA ASN A 97 12.14 -15.99 -12.31
C ASN A 97 11.73 -16.01 -10.84
N GLN A 98 10.70 -16.78 -10.45
CA GLN A 98 10.08 -16.69 -9.12
C GLN A 98 10.06 -18.04 -8.37
N LYS A 99 11.06 -18.91 -8.59
CA LYS A 99 11.12 -20.29 -8.05
C LYS A 99 11.10 -20.40 -6.51
N HIS A 100 11.29 -19.30 -5.78
CA HIS A 100 11.34 -19.26 -4.31
C HIS A 100 10.07 -18.68 -3.66
N LEU A 101 9.06 -18.33 -4.45
CA LEU A 101 7.83 -17.70 -3.96
C LEU A 101 6.71 -18.73 -3.87
N GLY A 102 5.78 -18.53 -2.93
CA GLY A 102 4.59 -19.37 -2.80
C GLY A 102 3.75 -19.37 -4.09
N PRO A 103 2.94 -20.41 -4.32
CA PRO A 103 2.18 -20.57 -5.56
C PRO A 103 1.20 -19.40 -5.79
N GLU A 104 0.55 -18.93 -4.73
CA GLU A 104 -0.40 -17.82 -4.77
C GLU A 104 0.28 -16.49 -5.18
N LEU A 105 1.40 -16.16 -4.53
CA LEU A 105 2.16 -14.93 -4.83
C LEU A 105 2.75 -14.96 -6.23
N THR A 106 3.24 -16.12 -6.66
CA THR A 106 3.73 -16.32 -8.03
C THR A 106 2.62 -16.12 -9.05
N MET A 107 1.44 -16.70 -8.81
CA MET A 107 0.29 -16.56 -9.68
C MET A 107 -0.20 -15.10 -9.75
N TYR A 108 -0.31 -14.42 -8.60
CA TYR A 108 -0.71 -13.02 -8.53
C TYR A 108 0.25 -12.07 -9.29
N LEU A 109 1.56 -12.26 -9.14
CA LEU A 109 2.56 -11.45 -9.84
C LEU A 109 2.63 -11.76 -11.34
N SER A 110 2.21 -12.97 -11.74
CA SER A 110 2.16 -13.35 -13.15
C SER A 110 0.99 -12.73 -13.91
N THR A 111 -0.13 -12.43 -13.23
CA THR A 111 -1.30 -11.83 -13.89
C THR A 111 -1.04 -10.36 -14.24
N PRO A 112 -1.66 -9.83 -15.32
CA PRO A 112 -1.50 -8.43 -15.68
C PRO A 112 -2.02 -7.49 -14.58
N VAL A 113 -1.57 -6.23 -14.61
CA VAL A 113 -2.07 -5.19 -13.69
C VAL A 113 -3.50 -4.75 -14.06
N SER A 114 -4.26 -4.39 -13.03
CA SER A 114 -5.62 -3.85 -13.16
C SER A 114 -5.62 -2.41 -13.68
N SER A 115 -6.77 -1.97 -14.18
CA SER A 115 -6.95 -0.59 -14.64
C SER A 115 -6.79 0.42 -13.49
N LEU A 116 -6.13 1.55 -13.75
CA LEU A 116 -5.98 2.64 -12.77
C LEU A 116 -7.32 3.23 -12.29
N LYS A 117 -8.40 3.04 -13.06
CA LYS A 117 -9.73 3.55 -12.72
C LYS A 117 -10.50 2.69 -11.71
N THR A 118 -10.01 1.50 -11.39
CA THR A 118 -10.70 0.63 -10.42
C THR A 118 -10.34 1.01 -8.99
N ASP A 119 -11.29 0.82 -8.09
CA ASP A 119 -11.02 0.86 -6.66
C ASP A 119 -10.24 -0.40 -6.27
N PRO A 120 -9.03 -0.26 -5.68
CA PRO A 120 -8.22 -1.40 -5.29
C PRO A 120 -8.90 -2.29 -4.24
N LEU A 121 -9.73 -1.75 -3.35
CA LEU A 121 -10.42 -2.54 -2.33
C LEU A 121 -11.55 -3.39 -2.94
N ILE A 122 -12.33 -2.80 -3.85
CA ILE A 122 -13.35 -3.55 -4.61
C ILE A 122 -12.69 -4.62 -5.49
N SER A 123 -11.57 -4.29 -6.14
CA SER A 123 -10.80 -5.26 -6.93
C SER A 123 -10.33 -6.44 -6.07
N TRP A 124 -9.97 -6.19 -4.82
CA TRP A 124 -9.53 -7.23 -3.89
C TRP A 124 -10.67 -8.15 -3.43
N GLU A 125 -11.90 -7.66 -3.31
CA GLU A 125 -13.07 -8.51 -3.03
C GLU A 125 -13.32 -9.53 -4.15
N GLU A 126 -13.17 -9.12 -5.41
CA GLU A 126 -13.29 -10.03 -6.57
C GLU A 126 -12.13 -11.04 -6.65
N LEU A 127 -10.93 -10.64 -6.21
CA LEU A 127 -9.71 -11.46 -6.25
C LEU A 127 -9.55 -12.37 -5.03
N LYS A 128 -10.28 -12.13 -3.94
CA LYS A 128 -10.27 -12.91 -2.70
C LYS A 128 -10.38 -14.43 -2.88
N PRO A 129 -11.29 -14.99 -3.71
CA PRO A 129 -11.35 -16.44 -3.90
C PRO A 129 -10.11 -17.03 -4.58
N LEU A 130 -9.35 -16.22 -5.34
CA LEU A 130 -8.14 -16.64 -6.02
C LEU A 130 -6.90 -16.48 -5.15
N TYR A 131 -6.87 -15.43 -4.33
CA TYR A 131 -5.70 -15.04 -3.54
C TYR A 131 -6.09 -14.67 -2.08
N PRO A 132 -6.57 -15.64 -1.28
CA PRO A 132 -7.11 -15.38 0.05
C PRO A 132 -6.06 -14.89 1.06
N PHE A 133 -4.80 -15.31 0.96
CA PHE A 133 -3.76 -14.89 1.91
C PHE A 133 -3.20 -13.52 1.52
N ILE A 134 -3.03 -13.26 0.23
CA ILE A 134 -2.61 -11.94 -0.25
C ILE A 134 -3.71 -10.91 0.05
N TYR A 135 -4.99 -11.29 -0.07
CA TYR A 135 -6.13 -10.43 0.28
C TYR A 135 -6.04 -9.89 1.72
N ASN A 136 -5.75 -10.74 2.70
CA ASN A 136 -5.62 -10.31 4.11
C ASN A 136 -4.48 -9.31 4.29
N LEU A 137 -3.36 -9.53 3.59
CA LEU A 137 -2.22 -8.62 3.61
C LEU A 137 -2.57 -7.30 2.91
N ALA A 138 -3.23 -7.37 1.76
CA ALA A 138 -3.64 -6.21 0.99
C ALA A 138 -4.59 -5.31 1.80
N LEU A 139 -5.58 -5.87 2.49
CA LEU A 139 -6.43 -5.09 3.39
C LEU A 139 -5.63 -4.38 4.48
N LYS A 140 -4.66 -5.05 5.11
CA LYS A 140 -3.82 -4.46 6.16
C LYS A 140 -3.00 -3.28 5.65
N TYR A 141 -2.39 -3.40 4.46
CA TYR A 141 -1.45 -2.41 3.93
C TYR A 141 -2.09 -1.34 3.03
N LEU A 142 -3.29 -1.58 2.50
CA LEU A 142 -4.01 -0.62 1.64
C LEU A 142 -5.08 0.18 2.40
N SER A 143 -5.59 -0.31 3.52
CA SER A 143 -6.56 0.44 4.36
C SER A 143 -5.94 1.56 5.18
N GLY A 144 -4.60 1.56 5.35
CA GLY A 144 -3.88 2.58 6.09
C GLY A 144 -3.89 3.92 5.38
N VAL A 145 -4.42 4.96 6.03
CA VAL A 145 -4.30 6.32 5.50
C VAL A 145 -2.83 6.75 5.56
N CYS A 146 -2.21 6.93 4.41
CA CYS A 146 -0.80 7.33 4.29
C CYS A 146 -0.54 8.81 4.63
N THR A 147 -1.53 9.53 5.15
CA THR A 147 -1.42 10.96 5.47
C THR A 147 -1.97 11.24 6.86
N SER A 148 -1.36 12.19 7.57
CA SER A 148 -1.92 12.75 8.81
C SER A 148 -3.16 13.61 8.55
N VAL A 149 -3.58 13.82 7.30
CA VAL A 149 -4.68 14.74 6.97
C VAL A 149 -5.99 14.36 7.67
N PRO A 150 -6.43 13.09 7.76
CA PRO A 150 -7.62 12.73 8.52
C PRO A 150 -7.46 12.95 10.03
N SER A 151 -6.27 12.70 10.60
CA SER A 151 -6.04 12.97 12.02
C SER A 151 -5.99 14.47 12.30
N GLU A 152 -5.39 15.28 11.41
CA GLU A 152 -5.41 16.75 11.47
C GLU A 152 -6.84 17.30 11.34
N ARG A 153 -7.65 16.75 10.43
CA ARG A 153 -9.07 17.09 10.31
C ARG A 153 -9.83 16.74 11.59
N LEU A 154 -9.62 15.54 12.13
CA LEU A 154 -10.21 15.12 13.41
C LEU A 154 -9.83 16.08 14.54
N PHE A 155 -8.54 16.44 14.66
CA PHE A 155 -8.05 17.37 15.68
C PHE A 155 -8.58 18.80 15.47
N SER A 156 -8.73 19.25 14.23
CA SER A 156 -9.29 20.56 13.92
C SER A 156 -10.78 20.63 14.27
N CYS A 157 -11.55 19.59 13.92
CA CYS A 157 -12.95 19.46 14.32
C CYS A 157 -13.10 19.37 15.84
N ALA A 158 -12.28 18.55 16.49
CA ALA A 158 -12.22 18.44 17.95
C ALA A 158 -11.94 19.79 18.61
N SER A 159 -10.95 20.53 18.10
CA SER A 159 -10.60 21.86 18.59
C SER A 159 -11.80 22.82 18.47
N ASN A 160 -12.49 22.82 17.33
CA ASN A 160 -13.70 23.62 17.14
C ASN A 160 -14.84 23.26 18.11
N THR A 161 -15.09 21.96 18.35
CA THR A 161 -16.12 21.48 19.26
C THR A 161 -15.81 21.81 20.72
N ILE A 162 -14.54 21.72 21.12
CA ILE A 162 -14.08 22.04 22.49
C ILE A 162 -14.07 23.56 22.71
N SER A 163 -13.60 24.34 21.73
CA SER A 163 -13.36 25.79 21.86
C SER A 163 -14.63 26.65 21.82
N LYS A 164 -15.65 26.27 21.03
CA LYS A 164 -16.81 27.15 20.79
C LYS A 164 -17.90 27.11 21.87
N THR A 165 -18.02 26.04 22.67
CA THR A 165 -19.16 25.90 23.62
C THR A 165 -18.80 25.32 25.00
N ARG A 166 -17.61 24.72 25.19
CA ARG A 166 -17.29 23.95 26.41
C ARG A 166 -15.79 23.94 26.77
N ASN A 167 -15.23 25.09 27.18
CA ASN A 167 -13.82 25.24 27.61
C ASN A 167 -13.42 24.51 28.92
N ARG A 168 -14.29 23.67 29.50
CA ARG A 168 -14.08 23.01 30.80
C ARG A 168 -14.35 21.49 30.76
N LEU A 169 -14.09 20.85 29.62
CA LEU A 169 -14.24 19.41 29.46
C LEU A 169 -12.98 18.65 29.92
N CYS A 170 -13.19 17.60 30.72
CA CYS A 170 -12.15 16.61 30.97
C CYS A 170 -11.87 15.80 29.70
N GLY A 171 -10.61 15.37 29.50
CA GLY A 171 -10.17 14.64 28.30
C GLY A 171 -11.05 13.43 27.94
N LYS A 172 -11.53 12.68 28.94
CA LYS A 172 -12.45 11.54 28.74
C LYS A 172 -13.80 11.96 28.11
N SER A 173 -14.33 13.11 28.50
CA SER A 173 -15.59 13.63 27.95
C SER A 173 -15.40 14.23 26.56
N ALA A 174 -14.26 14.88 26.31
CA ALA A 174 -13.89 15.38 25.00
C ALA A 174 -13.77 14.24 23.97
N SER A 175 -13.08 13.14 24.30
CA SER A 175 -12.97 11.98 23.41
C SER A 175 -14.33 11.38 23.04
N LYS A 176 -15.26 11.27 24.01
CA LYS A 176 -16.62 10.77 23.74
C LYS A 176 -17.42 11.71 22.83
N LEU A 177 -17.30 13.02 23.01
CA LEU A 177 -17.98 14.00 22.16
C LEU A 177 -17.42 13.99 20.74
N ILE A 178 -16.10 13.89 20.58
CA ILE A 178 -15.46 13.77 19.26
C ILE A 178 -15.94 12.49 18.58
N PHE A 179 -16.00 11.36 19.30
CA PHE A 179 -16.52 10.11 18.75
C PHE A 179 -17.98 10.25 18.28
N LEU A 180 -18.87 10.76 19.14
CA LEU A 180 -20.29 10.94 18.80
C LEU A 180 -20.50 11.91 17.63
N ASN A 181 -19.68 12.97 17.53
CA ASN A 181 -19.77 13.95 16.46
C ASN A 181 -19.24 13.42 15.11
N ASN A 182 -18.48 12.33 15.10
CA ASN A 182 -17.97 11.71 13.87
C ASN A 182 -18.77 10.45 13.47
N LEU A 183 -19.87 10.14 14.15
CA LEU A 183 -20.80 9.11 13.70
C LEU A 183 -21.65 9.66 12.54
N ASP A 184 -21.85 8.84 11.50
CA ASP A 184 -22.80 9.15 10.44
C ASP A 184 -24.23 9.21 10.98
N ASP A 185 -25.05 10.11 10.43
CA ASP A 185 -26.47 10.29 10.80
C ASP A 185 -27.31 9.00 10.67
N GLN A 186 -26.80 7.99 9.95
CA GLN A 186 -27.43 6.67 9.81
C GLN A 186 -27.43 5.83 11.11
N PHE A 187 -26.64 6.24 12.11
CA PHE A 187 -26.55 5.58 13.42
C PHE A 187 -27.05 6.48 14.56
N GLY A 188 -27.66 7.63 14.25
CA GLY A 188 -28.40 8.46 15.21
C GLY A 188 -29.84 7.96 15.39
N PRO A 189 -30.51 8.27 16.52
CA PRO A 189 -31.93 7.99 16.71
C PRO A 189 -32.84 8.70 15.70
#